data_AF-X0VYD3-F1
#
_entry.id   AF-X0VYD3-F1
#
_cell.length_a   1.000
_cell.length_b   1.000
_cell.length_c   1.000
_cell.angle_alpha   90.00
_cell.angle_beta   90.00
_cell.angle_gamma   90.00
#
_symmetry.space_group_name_H-M   'P 1'
#
loop_
_entity.id
_entity.type
_entity.pdbx_description
1 polymer ?
#
loop_
_entity_poly.entity_id
_entity_poly.type
_entity_poly.pdbx_seq_one_letter_code
_entity_poly.pdbx_strand_id
1 'polypeptide(L)' 'MLEEFEPNIITYIYSDEGDVIGEYAIEKRIEIPYEDIPEVIKNAIIATEDPRFYNHRGFDLRGALR' A
#
# COMPACT_ATOMS: atom_id res chain seq x y z
N MET A 1 -1.52 -10.86 19.05
CA MET A 1 -0.29 -10.08 18.82
C MET A 1 -0.33 -9.75 17.34
N LEU A 2 -0.68 -8.51 17.01
CA LEU A 2 -0.66 -8.06 15.61
C LEU A 2 0.82 -8.02 15.22
N GLU A 3 1.18 -8.69 14.14
CA GLU A 3 2.52 -8.59 13.57
C GLU A 3 2.76 -7.12 13.21
N GLU A 4 3.86 -6.55 13.71
CA GLU A 4 4.33 -5.25 13.22
C GLU A 4 4.77 -5.47 11.78
N PHE A 5 4.01 -4.89 10.84
CA PHE A 5 4.34 -4.95 9.42
C PHE A 5 5.46 -3.94 9.15
N GLU A 6 6.69 -4.43 9.05
CA GLU A 6 7.86 -3.66 8.61
C GLU A 6 8.20 -4.04 7.16
N PRO A 7 7.71 -3.29 6.16
CA PRO A 7 8.01 -3.60 4.78
C PRO A 7 9.47 -3.29 4.45
N ASN A 8 10.06 -4.07 3.55
CA ASN A 8 11.35 -3.73 2.96
C ASN A 8 11.20 -2.49 2.07
N ILE A 9 11.69 -1.33 2.55
CA ILE A 9 11.70 -0.06 1.81
C ILE A 9 13.03 0.17 1.09
N ILE A 10 13.09 1.23 0.27
CA ILE A 10 14.26 1.60 -0.53
C ILE A 10 15.38 2.16 0.37
N THR A 11 16.60 1.64 0.21
CA THR A 11 17.81 2.26 0.75
C THR A 11 18.39 3.24 -0.26
N TYR A 12 18.56 4.49 0.14
CA TYR A 12 19.18 5.55 -0.69
C TYR A 12 20.66 5.72 -0.36
N ILE A 13 21.49 5.81 -1.39
CA ILE A 13 22.93 6.09 -1.28
C ILE A 13 23.13 7.55 -1.67
N TYR A 14 23.76 8.33 -0.79
CA TYR A 14 23.98 9.76 -0.97
C TYR A 14 25.45 10.09 -1.27
N SER A 15 25.70 11.13 -2.08
CA SER A 15 27.02 11.76 -2.23
C SER A 15 27.38 12.57 -0.98
N ASP A 16 28.62 13.04 -0.92
CA ASP A 16 29.09 13.99 0.09
C ASP A 16 28.39 15.36 0.00
N GLU A 17 27.87 15.71 -1.18
CA GLU A 17 27.06 16.91 -1.42
C GLU A 17 25.57 16.71 -1.05
N GLY A 18 25.15 15.48 -0.71
CA GLY A 18 23.78 15.15 -0.30
C GLY A 18 22.84 14.72 -1.43
N ASP A 19 23.35 14.52 -2.64
CA ASP A 19 22.57 14.04 -3.78
C ASP A 19 22.41 12.52 -3.75
N VAL A 20 21.24 12.02 -4.18
CA VAL A 20 21.03 10.57 -4.33
C VAL A 20 21.82 10.07 -5.54
N ILE A 21 22.79 9.19 -5.30
CA ILE A 21 23.64 8.57 -6.34
C ILE A 21 23.30 7.09 -6.60
N GLY A 22 22.39 6.52 -5.82
CA GLY A 22 21.93 5.14 -6.03
C GLY A 22 20.78 4.74 -5.12
N GLU A 23 20.10 3.67 -5.52
CA GLU A 23 19.02 3.03 -4.79
C GLU A 23 19.32 1.52 -4.69
N TYR A 24 19.10 0.93 -3.51
CA TYR A 24 19.14 -0.52 -3.33
C TYR A 24 17.85 -0.99 -2.65
N ALA A 25 17.14 -1.91 -3.30
CA ALA A 25 15.93 -2.53 -2.77
C ALA A 25 15.69 -3.90 -3.42
N ILE A 26 15.13 -4.85 -2.65
CA ILE A 26 14.58 -6.11 -3.20
C ILE A 26 13.23 -5.81 -3.87
N GLU A 27 12.42 -4.97 -3.23
CA GLU A 27 11.12 -4.52 -3.71
C GLU A 27 11.07 -3.00 -3.71
N LYS A 28 10.65 -2.38 -4.82
CA LYS A 28 10.53 -0.93 -4.91
C LYS A 28 9.22 -0.46 -4.30
N ARG A 29 9.18 -0.40 -2.96
CA ARG A 29 8.02 0.08 -2.18
C ARG A 29 8.23 1.53 -1.78
N ILE A 30 7.21 2.34 -1.99
CA ILE A 30 7.14 3.74 -1.54
C ILE A 30 5.99 3.79 -0.55
N GLU A 31 6.31 4.09 0.71
CA GLU A 31 5.29 4.32 1.72
C GLU A 31 4.69 5.71 1.53
N ILE A 32 3.36 5.76 1.50
CA ILE A 32 2.60 7.01 1.49
C ILE A 32 1.51 6.93 2.55
N PRO A 33 1.23 8.03 3.27
CA PRO A 33 0.05 8.14 4.12
C PRO A 33 -1.23 7.82 3.34
N TYR A 34 -2.21 7.20 4.00
CA TYR A 34 -3.50 6.86 3.38
C TYR A 34 -4.23 8.10 2.85
N GLU A 35 -4.05 9.24 3.52
CA GLU A 35 -4.64 10.54 3.19
C GLU A 35 -4.10 11.11 1.86
N ASP A 36 -2.87 10.74 1.50
CA ASP A 36 -2.21 11.19 0.28
C ASP A 36 -2.62 10.38 -0.95
N ILE A 37 -3.36 9.27 -0.76
CA ILE A 37 -3.86 8.45 -1.86
C ILE A 37 -5.01 9.20 -2.56
N PRO A 38 -4.96 9.45 -3.87
CA PRO A 38 -6.05 10.11 -4.58
C PRO A 38 -7.35 9.32 -4.49
N GLU A 39 -8.46 10.01 -4.25
CA GLU A 39 -9.78 9.41 -4.09
C GLU A 39 -10.22 8.60 -5.33
N VAL A 40 -9.83 9.04 -6.53
CA VAL A 40 -10.08 8.31 -7.77
C VAL A 40 -9.36 6.95 -7.79
N ILE A 41 -8.15 6.86 -7.24
CA ILE A 41 -7.38 5.61 -7.16
C ILE A 41 -7.98 4.67 -6.13
N LYS A 42 -8.32 5.20 -4.94
CA LYS A 42 -9.04 4.44 -3.90
C LYS A 42 -10.30 3.79 -4.47
N ASN A 43 -11.14 4.59 -5.14
CA ASN A 43 -12.39 4.10 -5.70
C ASN A 43 -12.18 3.10 -6.85
N ALA A 44 -11.17 3.30 -7.71
CA ALA A 44 -10.86 2.38 -8.80
C ALA A 44 -10.44 0.99 -8.29
N ILE A 45 -9.59 0.94 -7.27
CA ILE A 45 -9.14 -0.31 -6.65
C ILE A 45 -10.32 -1.02 -5.99
N ILE A 46 -11.09 -0.30 -5.16
CA ILE A 46 -12.26 -0.85 -4.46
C ILE A 46 -13.30 -1.37 -5.45
N ALA A 47 -13.60 -0.63 -6.52
CA ALA A 47 -14.56 -1.07 -7.52
C ALA A 47 -14.10 -2.34 -8.28
N THR A 48 -12.80 -2.60 -8.35
CA THR A 48 -12.24 -3.76 -9.05
C THR A 48 -12.15 -4.98 -8.13
N GLU A 49 -11.63 -4.81 -6.92
CA GLU A 49 -11.37 -5.91 -5.98
C GLU A 49 -12.61 -6.26 -5.14
N ASP A 50 -13.28 -5.25 -4.57
CA ASP A 50 -14.43 -5.43 -3.70
C ASP A 50 -15.31 -4.16 -3.63
N PRO A 51 -16.33 -4.04 -4.49
CA PRO A 51 -17.23 -2.87 -4.50
C PRO A 51 -17.98 -2.62 -3.19
N ARG A 52 -17.99 -3.60 -2.27
CA ARG A 52 -18.68 -3.52 -0.97
C ARG A 52 -17.70 -3.42 0.19
N PHE A 53 -16.43 -3.14 -0.08
CA PHE A 53 -15.36 -3.03 0.91
C PHE A 53 -15.76 -2.20 2.14
N TYR A 54 -16.32 -1.00 1.94
CA TYR A 54 -16.78 -0.13 3.04
C TYR A 54 -18.12 -0.52 3.65
N ASN A 55 -18.91 -1.34 2.96
CA ASN A 55 -20.27 -1.72 3.36
C ASN A 55 -20.30 -2.99 4.22
N HIS A 56 -19.19 -3.74 4.30
CA HIS A 56 -19.08 -4.90 5.18
C HIS A 56 -17.85 -4.81 6.08
N ARG A 57 -17.97 -5.35 7.29
CA ARG A 57 -16.86 -5.37 8.28
C ARG A 57 -15.82 -6.47 8.00
N GLY A 58 -15.55 -6.76 6.72
CA GLY A 58 -14.60 -7.79 6.29
C GLY A 58 -15.17 -9.21 6.17
N PHE A 59 -16.49 -9.38 6.13
CA PHE A 59 -17.14 -10.68 5.90
C PHE A 59 -18.27 -10.51 4.88
N ASP A 60 -18.05 -10.99 3.65
CA ASP A 60 -19.11 -11.09 2.66
C ASP A 60 -19.86 -12.42 2.80
N LEU A 61 -20.91 -12.41 3.62
CA LEU A 61 -21.77 -13.58 3.83
C LEU A 61 -22.43 -14.11 2.54
N ARG A 62 -22.57 -13.28 1.51
CA ARG A 62 -23.17 -13.72 0.23
C ARG A 62 -22.16 -14.40 -0.68
N GLY A 63 -20.89 -13.97 -0.66
CA GLY A 63 -19.79 -14.62 -1.38
C GLY A 63 -19.37 -15.96 -0.76
N ALA A 64 -19.40 -16.07 0.57
CA ALA A 64 -19.03 -17.29 1.30
C ALA A 64 -20.07 -18.44 1.20
N LEU A 65 -21.31 -18.13 0.80
CA LEU A 65 -22.42 -19.11 0.68
C LEU A 65 -22.64 -19.60 -0.76
N ARG A 66 -21.76 -19.24 -1.71
CA ARG A 66 -21.79 -19.77 -3.08
C ARG A 66 -20.97 -21.06 -3.19
#